data_AF-A0A117JQN8-F1
#
_entry.id   AF-A0A117JQN8-F1
#
_cell.length_a   1.000
_cell.length_b   1.000
_cell.length_c   1.000
_cell.angle_alpha   90.00
_cell.angle_beta   90.00
_cell.angle_gamma   90.00
#
_symmetry.space_group_name_H-M   'P 1'
#
loop_
_entity.id
_entity.type
_entity.pdbx_description
1 polymer ?
#
loop_
_entity_poly.entity_id
_entity_poly.type
_entity_poly.pdbx_seq_one_letter_code
_entity_poly.pdbx_strand_id
1 'polypeptide(L)'
;MTHPHAGFPSPEDFRRKSSHVDREFADARRYLSALNAGDYDALNAVMVEIHHSGRAMKVLAAMAVQALDFAELSADRLGGDVQDWLDGSVIAQDTAENERDQSELGGEG
;
A
#
# COMPACT_ATOMS: atom_id res chain seq x y z
N MET A 1 -2.92 -12.37 46.92
CA MET A 1 -3.06 -11.16 46.10
C MET A 1 -3.09 -11.60 44.64
N THR A 2 -4.26 -11.61 44.01
CA THR A 2 -4.45 -12.05 42.62
C THR A 2 -4.08 -10.90 41.68
N HIS A 3 -3.11 -11.14 40.78
CA HIS A 3 -2.75 -10.23 39.70
C HIS A 3 -3.99 -9.95 38.82
N PRO A 4 -4.29 -8.69 38.45
CA PRO A 4 -5.36 -8.43 37.51
C PRO A 4 -4.93 -8.98 36.14
N HIS A 5 -5.65 -9.99 35.66
CA HIS A 5 -5.62 -10.37 34.26
C HIS A 5 -5.82 -9.09 33.44
N ALA A 6 -4.81 -8.70 32.66
CA ALA A 6 -4.96 -7.69 31.63
C ALA A 6 -6.02 -8.20 30.66
N GLY A 7 -7.27 -7.79 30.90
CA GLY A 7 -8.41 -8.20 30.10
C GLY A 7 -8.14 -7.83 28.65
N PHE A 8 -8.27 -8.81 27.75
CA PHE A 8 -8.24 -8.57 26.33
C PHE A 8 -9.14 -7.37 25.99
N PRO A 9 -8.71 -6.48 25.09
CA PRO A 9 -9.50 -5.30 24.74
C PRO A 9 -10.89 -5.72 24.30
N SER A 10 -11.91 -4.94 24.69
CA SER A 10 -13.28 -5.17 24.26
C SER A 10 -13.33 -5.24 22.73
N PRO A 11 -14.17 -6.08 22.11
CA PRO A 11 -14.34 -6.13 20.66
C PRO A 11 -14.63 -4.76 20.01
N GLU A 12 -15.27 -3.84 20.74
CA GLU A 12 -15.48 -2.46 20.27
C GLU A 12 -14.20 -1.62 20.29
N ASP A 13 -13.37 -1.77 21.33
CA ASP A 13 -12.05 -1.13 21.38
C ASP A 13 -11.15 -1.65 20.28
N PHE A 14 -11.20 -2.96 20.02
CA PHE A 14 -10.49 -3.57 18.92
C PHE A 14 -10.97 -3.04 17.57
N ARG A 15 -12.29 -3.02 17.31
CA ARG A 15 -12.87 -2.49 16.05
C ARG A 15 -12.55 -1.02 15.82
N ARG A 16 -12.62 -0.20 16.88
CA ARG A 16 -12.25 1.22 16.81
C ARG A 16 -10.76 1.42 16.58
N LYS A 17 -9.91 0.56 17.14
CA LYS A 17 -8.47 0.63 16.96
C LYS A 17 -8.05 0.13 15.59
N SER A 18 -8.70 -0.92 15.08
CA SER A 18 -8.49 -1.43 13.72
C SER A 18 -8.96 -0.44 12.67
N SER A 19 -10.11 0.20 12.85
CA SER A 19 -10.61 1.20 11.90
C SER A 19 -9.72 2.44 11.81
N HIS A 20 -9.06 2.84 12.90
CA HIS A 20 -8.02 3.88 12.84
C HIS A 20 -6.84 3.40 12.00
N VAL A 21 -6.30 2.21 12.31
CA VAL A 21 -5.20 1.61 11.55
C VAL A 21 -5.54 1.54 10.06
N ASP A 22 -6.73 1.06 9.68
CA ASP A 22 -7.16 0.99 8.28
C ASP A 22 -7.17 2.37 7.59
N ARG A 23 -7.56 3.41 8.33
CA ARG A 23 -7.55 4.78 7.82
C ARG A 23 -6.13 5.31 7.62
N GLU A 24 -5.22 5.09 8.56
CA GLU A 24 -3.82 5.51 8.39
C GLU A 24 -3.13 4.81 7.22
N PHE A 25 -3.41 3.53 7.00
CA PHE A 25 -2.90 2.79 5.85
C PHE A 25 -3.54 3.24 4.52
N ALA A 26 -4.80 3.68 4.54
CA ALA A 26 -5.46 4.26 3.37
C ALA A 26 -4.86 5.63 3.00
N ASP A 27 -4.64 6.50 3.99
CA ASP A 27 -4.00 7.80 3.81
C ASP A 27 -2.55 7.64 3.31
N ALA A 28 -1.82 6.64 3.82
CA ALA A 28 -0.49 6.28 3.35
C ALA A 28 -0.47 5.92 1.87
N ARG A 29 -1.39 5.04 1.43
CA ARG A 29 -1.54 4.68 0.01
C ARG A 29 -1.92 5.87 -0.86
N ARG A 30 -2.83 6.72 -0.40
CA ARG A 30 -3.26 7.93 -1.13
C ARG A 30 -2.09 8.90 -1.31
N TYR A 31 -1.28 9.09 -0.27
CA TYR A 31 -0.07 9.91 -0.32
C TYR A 31 0.96 9.35 -1.33
N LEU A 32 1.30 8.06 -1.22
CA LEU A 32 2.26 7.41 -2.11
C LEU A 32 1.76 7.38 -3.57
N SER A 33 0.47 7.18 -3.78
CA SER A 33 -0.15 7.21 -5.11
C SER A 33 -0.05 8.59 -5.76
N ALA A 34 -0.34 9.66 -5.01
CA ALA A 34 -0.22 11.04 -5.51
C ALA A 34 1.25 11.39 -5.82
N LEU A 35 2.17 10.96 -4.95
CA LEU A 35 3.61 11.13 -5.15
C LEU A 35 4.08 10.42 -6.43
N ASN A 36 3.68 9.16 -6.63
CA ASN A 36 4.04 8.37 -7.81
C ASN A 36 3.45 8.95 -9.11
N ALA A 37 2.23 9.49 -9.05
CA ALA A 37 1.59 10.14 -10.19
C ALA A 37 2.17 11.53 -10.52
N GLY A 38 3.05 12.09 -9.68
CA GLY A 38 3.53 13.46 -9.81
C GLY A 38 2.44 14.52 -9.57
N ASP A 39 1.31 14.14 -8.96
CA ASP A 39 0.19 15.03 -8.66
C ASP A 39 0.45 15.75 -7.33
N TYR A 40 1.21 16.84 -7.40
CA TYR A 40 1.61 17.62 -6.24
C TYR A 40 0.44 18.34 -5.55
N ASP A 41 -0.63 18.65 -6.28
CA ASP A 41 -1.83 19.28 -5.71
C ASP A 41 -2.59 18.27 -4.83
N ALA A 42 -2.79 17.05 -5.33
CA ALA A 42 -3.38 15.97 -4.54
C ALA A 42 -2.48 15.57 -3.36
N LEU A 43 -1.15 15.52 -3.58
CA LEU A 43 -0.18 15.21 -2.53
C LEU A 43 -0.24 16.24 -1.40
N ASN A 44 -0.29 17.53 -1.75
CA ASN A 44 -0.40 18.62 -0.78
C ASN A 44 -1.74 18.58 -0.04
N ALA A 45 -2.85 18.31 -0.74
CA ALA A 45 -4.16 18.18 -0.10
C ALA A 45 -4.18 17.07 0.95
N VAL A 46 -3.59 15.90 0.65
CA VAL A 46 -3.46 14.77 1.58
C VAL A 46 -2.57 15.14 2.77
N MET A 47 -1.45 15.81 2.53
CA MET A 47 -0.53 16.25 3.57
C MET A 47 -1.19 17.25 4.54
N VAL A 48 -1.97 18.22 4.03
CA VAL A 48 -2.73 19.17 4.86
C VAL A 48 -3.78 18.46 5.70
N GLU A 49 -4.54 17.53 5.11
CA GLU A 49 -5.56 16.73 5.82
C GLU A 49 -4.95 15.93 6.98
N ILE A 50 -3.84 15.24 6.71
CA ILE A 50 -3.16 14.40 7.69
C ILE A 50 -2.54 15.27 8.80
N HIS A 51 -1.92 16.40 8.44
CA HIS A 51 -1.33 17.34 9.41
C HIS A 51 -2.40 17.96 10.31
N HIS A 52 -3.50 18.44 9.73
CA HIS A 52 -4.61 19.05 10.49
C HIS A 52 -5.23 18.06 11.49
N SER A 53 -5.30 16.78 11.13
CA SER A 53 -5.80 15.72 12.03
C SER A 53 -4.80 15.29 13.12
N GLY A 54 -3.56 15.79 13.11
CA GLY A 54 -2.50 15.40 14.04
C GLY A 54 -1.99 13.96 13.85
N ARG A 55 -2.29 13.34 12.69
CA ARG A 55 -2.00 11.93 12.42
C ARG A 55 -0.77 11.70 11.56
N ALA A 56 -0.03 12.74 11.18
CA ALA A 56 1.14 12.65 10.31
C ALA A 56 2.12 11.56 10.71
N MET A 57 2.50 11.50 11.99
CA MET A 57 3.43 10.47 12.46
C MET A 57 2.86 9.05 12.35
N LYS A 58 1.54 8.88 12.54
CA LYS A 58 0.89 7.56 12.44
C LYS A 58 0.79 7.10 10.98
N VAL A 59 0.51 8.02 10.06
CA VAL A 59 0.52 7.70 8.62
C VAL A 59 1.93 7.37 8.15
N LEU A 60 2.95 8.12 8.60
CA LEU A 60 4.36 7.79 8.31
C LEU A 60 4.75 6.41 8.85
N ALA A 61 4.32 6.06 10.07
CA ALA A 61 4.53 4.72 10.61
C ALA A 61 3.82 3.65 9.77
N ALA A 62 2.59 3.90 9.30
CA ALA A 62 1.87 2.99 8.41
C ALA A 62 2.60 2.80 7.07
N MET A 63 3.18 3.87 6.49
CA MET A 63 4.03 3.75 5.30
C MET A 63 5.26 2.88 5.55
N ALA A 64 5.92 3.06 6.69
CA ALA A 64 7.11 2.26 7.04
C ALA A 64 6.76 0.78 7.21
N VAL A 65 5.63 0.46 7.84
CA VAL A 65 5.13 -0.92 7.96
C VAL A 65 4.83 -1.50 6.58
N GLN A 66 4.13 -0.78 5.71
CA GLN A 66 3.88 -1.23 4.33
C GLN A 66 5.16 -1.50 3.54
N ALA A 67 6.19 -0.67 3.72
CA ALA A 67 7.49 -0.86 3.07
C ALA A 67 8.24 -2.09 3.61
N LEU A 68 8.19 -2.34 4.92
CA LEU A 68 8.77 -3.53 5.55
C LEU A 68 8.05 -4.80 5.12
N ASP A 69 6.71 -4.81 5.17
CA ASP A 69 5.89 -5.93 4.70
C ASP A 69 6.18 -6.24 3.23
N PHE A 70 6.32 -5.20 2.39
CA PHE A 70 6.71 -5.37 0.99
C PHE A 70 8.12 -5.95 0.84
N ALA A 71 9.10 -5.49 1.63
CA ALA A 71 10.46 -6.02 1.58
C ALA A 71 10.54 -7.49 2.01
N GLU A 72 9.79 -7.88 3.05
CA GLU A 72 9.70 -9.26 3.52
C GLU A 72 9.02 -10.17 2.49
N LEU A 73 7.86 -9.75 1.96
CA LEU A 73 7.18 -10.45 0.87
C LEU A 73 8.04 -10.54 -0.38
N SER A 74 8.83 -9.51 -0.65
CA SER A 74 9.75 -9.50 -1.78
C SER A 74 10.89 -10.47 -1.56
N ALA A 75 11.48 -10.51 -0.37
CA ALA A 75 12.54 -11.48 -0.06
C ALA A 75 12.04 -12.93 -0.19
N ASP A 76 10.81 -13.21 0.25
CA ASP A 76 10.21 -14.55 0.20
C ASP A 76 9.76 -14.96 -1.21
N ARG A 77 9.32 -14.02 -2.07
CA ARG A 77 8.84 -14.30 -3.43
C ARG A 77 9.86 -14.10 -4.54
N LEU A 78 10.82 -13.20 -4.38
CA LEU A 78 11.76 -12.82 -5.44
C LEU A 78 13.04 -13.64 -5.44
N GLY A 79 13.48 -14.20 -4.31
CA GLY A 79 14.72 -15.00 -4.25
C GLY A 79 15.97 -14.33 -4.85
N GLY A 80 15.98 -13.00 -4.99
CA GLY A 80 16.94 -12.21 -5.78
C GLY A 80 16.58 -10.71 -5.79
N ASP A 81 17.46 -9.89 -6.40
CA ASP A 81 17.40 -8.41 -6.40
C ASP A 81 16.02 -7.89 -6.84
N VAL A 82 15.49 -6.92 -6.10
CA VAL A 82 14.16 -6.31 -6.35
C VAL A 82 14.10 -5.70 -7.75
N GLN A 83 15.24 -5.24 -8.27
CA GLN A 83 15.34 -4.68 -9.59
C GLN A 83 15.13 -5.73 -10.71
N ASP A 84 15.65 -6.95 -10.56
CA ASP A 84 15.48 -8.03 -11.55
C ASP A 84 14.01 -8.47 -11.69
N TRP A 85 13.25 -8.41 -10.59
CA TRP A 85 11.82 -8.71 -10.60
C TRP A 85 10.96 -7.57 -11.14
N LEU A 86 11.31 -6.32 -10.85
CA LEU A 86 10.65 -5.16 -11.46
C LEU A 86 10.85 -5.19 -12.99
N ASP A 87 12.07 -5.50 -13.45
CA ASP A 87 12.37 -5.64 -14.87
C ASP A 87 11.61 -6.84 -15.48
N GLY A 88 11.51 -7.97 -14.77
CA GLY A 88 10.75 -9.14 -15.23
C GLY A 88 9.22 -8.94 -15.25
N SER A 89 8.68 -8.15 -14.33
CA SER A 89 7.23 -7.87 -14.26
C SER A 89 6.78 -6.87 -15.31
N VAL A 90 7.63 -5.90 -15.68
CA VAL A 90 7.39 -5.03 -16.85
C VAL A 90 7.32 -5.85 -18.14
N ILE A 91 8.21 -6.83 -18.33
CA ILE A 91 8.18 -7.74 -19.49
C ILE A 91 6.87 -8.56 -19.51
N ALA A 92 6.39 -9.03 -18.35
CA ALA A 92 5.13 -9.77 -18.26
C ALA A 92 3.90 -8.90 -18.57
N GLN A 93 3.92 -7.61 -18.21
CA GLN A 93 2.87 -6.65 -18.54
C GLN A 93 2.85 -6.32 -20.04
N ASP A 94 4.01 -6.05 -20.63
CA ASP A 94 4.14 -5.81 -22.08
C ASP A 94 3.69 -7.03 -22.90
N THR A 95 3.97 -8.24 -22.41
CA THR A 95 3.51 -9.47 -23.08
C THR A 95 1.99 -9.61 -23.03
N ALA A 96 1.36 -9.26 -21.91
CA ALA A 96 -0.11 -9.30 -21.76
C ALA A 96 -0.84 -8.21 -22.56
N GLU A 97 -0.22 -7.04 -22.76
CA GLU A 97 -0.74 -6.00 -23.65
C GLU A 97 -0.61 -6.40 -25.12
N ASN A 98 0.51 -7.04 -25.50
CA ASN A 98 0.74 -7.51 -26.87
C ASN A 98 -0.16 -8.70 -27.27
N GLU A 99 -0.57 -9.55 -26.32
CA GLU A 99 -1.55 -10.62 -26.55
C GLU A 99 -2.99 -10.09 -26.71
N ARG A 100 -3.33 -8.97 -26.06
CA ARG A 100 -4.63 -8.28 -26.26
C ARG A 100 -4.71 -7.62 -27.63
N ASP A 101 -3.65 -6.97 -28.09
CA ASP A 101 -3.62 -6.35 -29.43
C ASP A 101 -3.68 -7.39 -30.57
N GLN A 102 -3.10 -8.59 -30.37
CA GLN A 102 -3.19 -9.66 -31.37
C GLN A 102 -4.57 -10.36 -31.42
N SER A 103 -5.35 -10.29 -30.35
CA SER A 103 -6.70 -10.88 -30.31
C SER A 103 -7.80 -9.95 -30.86
N GLU A 104 -7.50 -8.67 -31.07
CA GLU A 104 -8.44 -7.69 -31.66
C GLU A 104 -8.23 -7.43 -33.17
N LEU A 105 -7.13 -7.93 -33.77
CA LEU A 105 -6.83 -7.78 -35.20
C LEU A 105 -7.17 -9.02 -36.07
N GLY A 106 -7.75 -10.07 -35.47
CA GLY A 106 -8.15 -11.31 -36.16
C GLY A 106 -9.55 -11.29 -36.77
N GLY A 107 -10.09 -10.11 -37.10
CA GLY A 107 -11.45 -9.92 -37.59
C GLY A 107 -11.51 -9.29 -38.98
N GLU A 108 -11.02 -9.98 -40.01
CA GLU A 108 -11.26 -9.58 -41.40
C GLU A 108 -11.53 -10.80 -42.29
N GLY A 109 -12.72 -10.86 -42.89
CA GLY A 109 -13.02 -11.67 -44.09
C GLY A 109 -14.00 -12.82 -43.92
#